data_AF-A0A2M8NL26-F1
#
_entry.id   AF-A0A2M8NL26-F1
#
_cell.length_a   1.000
_cell.length_b   1.000
_cell.length_c   1.000
_cell.angle_alpha   90.00
_cell.angle_beta   90.00
_cell.angle_gamma   90.00
#
_symmetry.space_group_name_H-M   'P 1'
#
loop_
_entity.id
_entity.type
_entity.pdbx_description
1 polymer ?
#
loop_
_entity_poly.entity_id
_entity_poly.type
_entity_poly.pdbx_seq_one_letter_code
_entity_poly.pdbx_strand_id
1 'polypeptide(L)' 'MKVKAKYFFLMPGVIWVLLFTLFPLIYSLYLSTTNFRLGRDPQFVGLANYTRILNLDGSGGDE' A
#
# COMPACT_ATOMS: atom_id res chain seq x y z
N MET A 1 -31.44 -11.34 21.23
CA MET A 1 -30.09 -11.40 20.60
C MET A 1 -30.06 -12.46 19.50
N LYS A 2 -30.29 -12.12 18.22
CA LYS A 2 -30.24 -13.09 17.09
C LYS A 2 -29.46 -12.56 15.87
N VAL A 3 -28.33 -11.87 16.12
CA VAL A 3 -27.56 -11.21 15.05
C VAL A 3 -26.12 -11.73 14.96
N LYS A 4 -25.55 -12.26 16.05
CA LYS A 4 -24.14 -12.70 16.09
C LYS A 4 -23.82 -13.90 15.20
N ALA A 5 -24.74 -14.86 15.06
CA ALA A 5 -24.50 -16.08 14.27
C ALA A 5 -24.47 -15.82 12.75
N LYS A 6 -25.25 -14.85 12.25
CA LYS A 6 -25.31 -14.52 10.82
C LYS A 6 -24.01 -13.89 10.33
N TYR A 7 -23.43 -12.99 11.12
CA TYR A 7 -22.14 -12.39 10.78
C TYR A 7 -21.01 -13.40 10.83
N PHE A 8 -21.02 -14.34 11.79
CA PHE A 8 -19.98 -15.37 11.89
C PHE A 8 -19.89 -16.25 10.63
N PHE A 9 -21.04 -16.63 10.03
CA PHE A 9 -21.06 -17.35 8.75
C PHE A 9 -20.62 -16.51 7.55
N LEU A 10 -20.83 -15.19 7.59
CA LEU A 10 -20.45 -14.27 6.53
C LEU A 10 -18.98 -13.82 6.62
N MET A 11 -18.42 -13.75 7.83
CA MET A 11 -17.04 -13.33 8.10
C MET A 11 -15.99 -14.01 7.23
N PRO A 12 -15.96 -15.34 7.04
CA PRO A 12 -14.92 -15.95 6.21
C PRO A 12 -14.94 -15.46 4.76
N GLY A 13 -16.13 -15.25 4.19
CA GLY A 13 -16.27 -14.69 2.84
C GLY A 13 -15.82 -13.22 2.77
N VAL A 14 -16.24 -12.41 3.74
CA VAL A 14 -15.84 -10.99 3.83
C VAL A 14 -14.33 -10.85 4.02
N ILE A 15 -13.73 -11.65 4.91
CA ILE A 15 -12.28 -11.69 5.12
C ILE A 15 -11.59 -12.06 3.81
N TRP A 16 -12.10 -13.04 3.07
CA TRP A 16 -11.52 -13.40 1.78
C TRP A 16 -11.56 -12.24 0.77
N VAL A 17 -12.72 -11.61 0.59
CA VAL A 17 -12.85 -10.46 -0.32
C VAL A 17 -11.94 -9.30 0.11
N LEU A 18 -11.90 -9.00 1.42
CA LEU A 18 -11.04 -7.96 1.96
C LEU A 18 -9.57 -8.29 1.77
N LEU A 19 -9.14 -9.54 1.98
CA LEU A 19 -7.76 -9.96 1.75
C LEU A 19 -7.38 -9.76 0.28
N PHE A 20 -8.19 -10.23 -0.67
CA PHE A 20 -7.92 -10.03 -2.10
C PHE A 20 -7.92 -8.56 -2.53
N THR A 21 -8.67 -7.70 -1.84
CA THR A 21 -8.75 -6.27 -2.16
C THR A 21 -7.60 -5.50 -1.52
N LEU A 22 -7.34 -5.75 -0.24
CA LEU A 22 -6.35 -5.03 0.56
C LEU A 22 -4.93 -5.52 0.27
N PHE A 23 -4.73 -6.79 -0.05
CA PHE A 23 -3.40 -7.32 -0.37
C PHE A 23 -2.70 -6.55 -1.51
N PRO A 24 -3.29 -6.40 -2.71
CA PRO A 24 -2.64 -5.65 -3.79
C PRO A 24 -2.51 -4.16 -3.46
N LEU A 25 -3.45 -3.61 -2.69
CA LEU A 25 -3.42 -2.20 -2.27
C LEU A 25 -2.28 -1.92 -1.30
N ILE A 26 -2.11 -2.75 -0.27
CA ILE A 26 -1.01 -2.67 0.69
C ILE A 26 0.32 -2.91 -0.03
N TYR A 27 0.38 -3.87 -0.95
CA TYR A 27 1.58 -4.12 -1.74
C TYR A 27 1.96 -2.90 -2.60
N SER A 28 0.97 -2.24 -3.21
CA SER A 28 1.19 -1.02 -4.00
C SER A 28 1.67 0.14 -3.12
N LEU A 29 1.10 0.28 -1.91
CA LEU A 29 1.55 1.27 -0.92
C LEU A 29 2.96 0.98 -0.40
N TYR A 30 3.30 -0.30 -0.21
CA TYR A 30 4.67 -0.68 0.13
C TYR A 30 5.64 -0.32 -1.00
N LEU A 31 5.25 -0.60 -2.25
CA LEU A 31 6.06 -0.27 -3.42
C LEU A 31 6.24 1.24 -3.61
N SER A 32 5.24 2.07 -3.26
CA SER A 32 5.37 3.53 -3.35
C SER A 32 6.38 4.11 -2.36
N THR A 33 6.62 3.44 -1.23
CA THR A 33 7.69 3.77 -0.28
C THR A 33 9.06 3.18 -0.64
N THR A 34 9.12 2.48 -1.78
CA THR A 34 10.31 1.77 -2.26
C THR A 34 10.75 2.38 -3.59
N ASN A 35 12.05 2.42 -3.86
CA ASN A 35 12.58 2.75 -5.18
C ASN A 35 12.58 1.47 -6.03
N PHE A 36 11.42 1.14 -6.58
CA PHE A 36 11.28 -0.01 -7.47
C PHE A 36 11.76 0.36 -8.88
N ARG A 37 12.76 -0.36 -9.39
CA ARG A 37 13.24 -0.24 -10.77
C ARG A 37 13.18 -1.62 -11.41
N LEU A 38 12.65 -1.68 -12.63
CA LEU A 38 12.58 -2.93 -13.38
C LEU A 38 14.00 -3.52 -13.55
N GLY A 39 14.21 -4.74 -13.05
CA GLY A 39 15.52 -5.42 -13.11
C GLY A 39 16.50 -5.10 -11.98
N ARG A 40 16.09 -4.37 -10.93
CA ARG A 40 16.86 -4.21 -9.69
C ARG A 40 16.03 -4.58 -8.48
N ASP A 41 16.72 -5.00 -7.42
CA ASP A 41 16.06 -5.31 -6.15
C ASP A 41 15.39 -4.06 -5.57
N PRO A 42 14.16 -4.19 -5.03
CA PRO A 42 13.45 -3.10 -4.38
C PRO A 42 14.28 -2.52 -3.23
N GLN A 43 14.60 -1.22 -3.32
CA GLN A 43 15.29 -0.50 -2.25
C GLN A 43 14.28 0.30 -1.43
N PHE A 44 14.10 -0.03 -0.15
CA PHE A 44 13.19 0.72 0.71
C PHE A 44 13.77 2.11 0.99
N VAL A 45 13.09 3.16 0.54
CA VAL A 45 13.54 4.56 0.65
C VAL A 45 12.62 5.41 1.55
N GLY A 46 11.62 4.78 2.18
CA GLY A 46 10.66 5.43 3.06
C GLY A 46 9.86 6.51 2.32
N LEU A 47 9.90 7.74 2.84
CA LEU A 47 9.15 8.87 2.28
C LEU A 47 9.93 9.72 1.26
N ALA A 48 11.16 9.32 0.90
CA ALA A 48 11.99 10.08 -0.03
C ALA A 48 11.33 10.29 -1.42
N ASN A 49 10.54 9.31 -1.87
CA ASN A 49 9.77 9.43 -3.11
C ASN A 49 8.72 10.56 -3.00
N TYR A 50 8.09 10.70 -1.84
CA TYR A 50 7.06 11.72 -1.60
C TYR A 50 7.68 13.11 -1.43
N THR A 51 8.82 13.24 -0.75
CA THR A 51 9.50 14.53 -0.60
C THR A 51 9.94 15.09 -1.95
N ARG A 52 10.40 14.22 -2.87
CA ARG A 52 10.75 14.61 -4.25
C ARG A 52 9.54 15.06 -5.06
N ILE A 53 8.42 14.32 -5.01
CA ILE A 53 7.20 14.68 -5.76
C ILE A 53 6.60 15.99 -5.22
N LEU A 54 6.71 16.22 -3.91
CA LEU A 54 6.18 17.41 -3.25
C LEU A 54 7.18 18.58 -3.24
N ASN A 55 8.36 18.45 -3.86
CA ASN A 55 9.45 19.44 -3.87
C ASN A 55 9.84 19.93 -2.46
N LEU A 56 9.73 19.05 -1.46
CA LEU A 56 10.08 19.34 -0.07
C LEU A 56 11.57 19.13 0.23
N ASP A 57 12.29 18.50 -0.70
CA ASP A 57 13.74 18.27 -0.62
C ASP A 57 14.58 19.53 -0.89
N GLY A 58 13.96 20.64 -1.28
CA GLY A 58 14.63 21.93 -1.43
C GLY A 58 15.52 22.02 -2.67
N SER A 59 15.53 20.99 -3.53
CA SER A 59 16.00 21.15 -4.90
C SER A 59 14.94 21.96 -5.64
N GLY A 60 15.05 23.30 -5.61
CA GLY A 60 14.36 24.13 -6.58
C GLY A 60 14.69 23.57 -7.96
N GLY A 61 13.65 23.19 -8.71
CA GLY A 61 13.76 22.32 -9.89
C GLY A 61 15.05 22.50 -10.68
N ASP A 62 15.95 21.52 -10.54
CA ASP A 62 17.05 21.31 -11.47
C ASP A 62 16.50 20.53 -12.67
N GLU A 63 15.54 21.13 -13.38
CA GLU A 63 15.13 20.80 -14.76
C GLU A 63 14.97 22.10 -15.56
#